data_AF-A0A9D1S9P2-F1
#
_entry.id   AF-A0A9D1S9P2-F1
#
_cell.length_a   1.000
_cell.length_b   1.000
_cell.length_c   1.000
_cell.angle_alpha   90.00
_cell.angle_beta   90.00
_cell.angle_gamma   90.00
#
_symmetry.space_group_name_H-M   'P 1'
#
loop_
_entity.id
_entity.type
_entity.pdbx_description
1 polymer ?
#
loop_
_entity_poly.entity_id
_entity_poly.type
_entity_poly.pdbx_seq_one_letter_code
_entity_poly.pdbx_strand_id
1 'polypeptide(L)'
;MENASKALIIAGAILLSILIIGLGVFIFNQANSSMKNINLSQNEVQNFNEPFLQYAGENITGTNVMALCDKVKAHNLANTEDKTRMVHIRASEAKDPEAADDDDGKLQEPTTVKKEIRAGYNYKVTVGYDKDTGLITNIGIVRRQS
;
A
#
# COMPACT_ATOMS: atom_id res chain seq x y z
N MET A 1 49.86 -31.33 -1.21
CA MET A 1 49.01 -30.25 -0.63
C MET A 1 48.47 -29.30 -1.70
N GLU A 2 49.20 -29.06 -2.79
CA GLU A 2 48.76 -28.17 -3.89
C GLU A 2 47.40 -28.53 -4.50
N ASN A 3 47.09 -29.84 -4.67
CA ASN A 3 45.81 -30.30 -5.23
C ASN A 3 44.60 -29.98 -4.35
N ALA A 4 44.77 -29.95 -3.02
CA ALA A 4 43.71 -29.57 -2.09
C ALA A 4 43.42 -28.06 -2.17
N SER A 5 44.47 -27.25 -2.33
CA SER A 5 44.32 -25.80 -2.53
C SER A 5 43.66 -25.47 -3.87
N LYS A 6 44.03 -26.16 -4.96
CA LYS A 6 43.36 -26.03 -6.26
C LYS A 6 41.88 -26.41 -6.18
N ALA A 7 41.55 -27.51 -5.49
CA ALA A 7 40.16 -27.91 -5.25
C ALA A 7 39.38 -26.88 -4.41
N LEU A 8 40.00 -26.31 -3.37
CA LEU A 8 39.39 -25.32 -2.51
C LEU A 8 39.07 -24.01 -3.24
N ILE A 9 39.97 -23.56 -4.12
CA ILE A 9 39.76 -22.37 -4.95
C ILE A 9 38.59 -22.59 -5.93
N ILE A 10 38.51 -23.77 -6.55
CA ILE A 10 37.43 -24.12 -7.47
C ILE A 10 36.08 -24.21 -6.72
N ALA A 11 36.07 -24.84 -5.55
CA ALA A 11 34.86 -24.93 -4.71
C ALA A 11 34.38 -23.55 -4.25
N GLY A 12 35.29 -22.64 -3.90
CA GLY A 12 34.96 -21.26 -3.54
C GLY A 12 34.31 -20.49 -4.69
N ALA A 13 34.82 -20.64 -5.91
CA ALA A 13 34.24 -19.99 -7.10
C ALA A 13 32.83 -20.50 -7.42
N ILE A 14 32.60 -21.82 -7.28
CA ILE A 14 31.27 -22.42 -7.47
C ILE A 14 30.29 -21.90 -6.42
N LEU A 15 30.71 -21.84 -5.15
CA LEU A 15 29.89 -21.34 -4.05
C LEU A 15 29.50 -19.88 -4.25
N LEU A 16 30.45 -19.02 -4.64
CA LEU A 16 30.17 -17.62 -4.95
C LEU A 16 29.19 -17.48 -6.11
N SER A 17 29.29 -18.33 -7.14
CA SER A 17 28.38 -18.31 -8.29
C SER A 17 26.94 -18.63 -7.88
N ILE A 18 26.74 -19.66 -7.03
CA ILE A 18 25.42 -20.03 -6.51
C ILE A 18 24.82 -18.89 -5.66
N LEU A 19 25.63 -18.21 -4.86
CA LEU A 19 25.20 -17.09 -4.03
C LEU A 19 24.76 -15.88 -4.88
N ILE A 20 25.49 -15.58 -5.95
CA ILE A 20 25.14 -14.50 -6.89
C ILE A 20 23.84 -14.82 -7.63
N ILE A 21 23.65 -16.07 -8.08
CA ILE A 21 22.39 -16.51 -8.72
C ILE A 21 21.23 -16.40 -7.73
N GLY A 22 21.41 -16.85 -6.49
CA GLY A 22 20.39 -16.76 -5.43
C GLY A 22 19.99 -15.32 -5.13
N LEU A 23 20.96 -14.41 -5.04
CA LEU A 23 20.70 -12.97 -4.87
C LEU A 23 20.00 -12.37 -6.09
N GLY A 24 20.41 -12.77 -7.30
CA GLY A 24 19.78 -12.34 -8.55
C GLY A 24 18.30 -12.74 -8.61
N VAL A 25 17.97 -13.98 -8.26
CA VAL A 25 16.59 -14.47 -8.18
C VAL A 25 15.82 -13.76 -7.06
N PHE A 26 16.44 -13.48 -5.91
CA PHE A 26 15.83 -12.73 -4.82
C PHE A 26 15.45 -11.30 -5.25
N ILE A 27 16.38 -10.57 -5.87
CA ILE A 27 16.13 -9.22 -6.38
C ILE A 27 15.12 -9.25 -7.53
N PHE A 28 15.22 -10.22 -8.44
CA PHE A 28 14.26 -10.42 -9.53
C PHE A 28 12.85 -10.67 -8.99
N ASN A 29 12.70 -11.53 -7.99
CA ASN A 29 11.42 -11.79 -7.32
C ASN A 29 10.92 -10.55 -6.56
N GLN A 30 11.81 -9.78 -5.94
CA GLN A 30 11.48 -8.51 -5.28
C GLN A 30 10.99 -7.46 -6.30
N ALA A 31 11.58 -7.40 -7.50
CA ALA A 31 11.14 -6.54 -8.59
C ALA A 31 9.85 -7.04 -9.25
N ASN A 32 9.67 -8.35 -9.39
CA ASN A 32 8.44 -8.95 -9.93
C ASN A 32 7.24 -8.85 -8.98
N SER A 33 7.46 -8.63 -7.68
CA SER A 33 6.38 -8.27 -6.75
C SER A 33 5.66 -6.99 -7.17
N SER A 34 6.34 -6.08 -7.89
CA SER A 34 5.70 -4.90 -8.50
C SER A 34 4.99 -5.22 -9.83
N MET A 35 5.38 -6.28 -10.55
CA MET A 35 4.73 -6.72 -11.80
C MET A 35 3.55 -7.68 -11.59
N LYS A 36 3.41 -8.29 -10.39
CA LYS A 36 2.34 -9.26 -10.08
C LYS A 36 0.93 -8.68 -10.17
N ASN A 37 0.78 -7.36 -10.15
CA ASN A 37 -0.52 -6.70 -10.01
C ASN A 37 -1.15 -6.22 -11.34
N ILE A 38 -0.46 -6.39 -12.49
CA ILE A 38 -0.98 -6.00 -13.82
C ILE A 38 -2.12 -6.93 -14.30
N ASN A 39 -2.37 -8.05 -13.61
CA ASN A 39 -3.39 -9.05 -13.98
C ASN A 39 -4.57 -9.12 -12.98
N LEU A 40 -4.86 -8.07 -12.21
CA LEU A 40 -6.08 -8.06 -11.41
C LEU A 40 -7.30 -8.03 -12.35
N SER A 41 -8.25 -8.94 -12.14
CA SER A 41 -9.51 -8.89 -12.87
C SER A 41 -10.31 -7.66 -12.43
N GLN A 42 -11.16 -7.15 -13.33
CA GLN A 42 -12.05 -6.03 -13.03
C GLN A 42 -12.92 -6.30 -11.79
N ASN A 43 -13.31 -7.55 -11.57
CA ASN A 43 -14.08 -7.95 -10.40
C ASN A 43 -13.26 -7.86 -9.11
N GLU A 44 -11.98 -8.25 -9.12
CA GLU A 44 -11.10 -8.11 -7.96
C GLU A 44 -10.85 -6.65 -7.59
N VAL A 45 -10.62 -5.78 -8.60
CA VAL A 45 -10.47 -4.34 -8.38
C VAL A 45 -11.75 -3.75 -7.78
N GLN A 46 -12.91 -4.14 -8.29
CA GLN A 46 -14.19 -3.69 -7.76
C GLN A 46 -14.41 -4.15 -6.31
N ASN A 47 -14.19 -5.44 -6.02
CA ASN A 47 -14.36 -5.99 -4.67
C ASN A 47 -13.39 -5.36 -3.66
N PHE A 48 -12.20 -4.98 -4.11
CA PHE A 48 -11.25 -4.25 -3.27
C PHE A 48 -11.70 -2.82 -3.00
N ASN A 49 -12.14 -2.10 -4.03
CA ASN A 49 -12.44 -0.67 -3.94
C ASN A 49 -13.81 -0.37 -3.29
N GLU A 50 -14.83 -1.17 -3.57
CA GLU A 50 -16.23 -0.96 -3.15
C GLU A 50 -16.38 -0.63 -1.65
N PRO A 51 -15.71 -1.33 -0.71
CA PRO A 51 -15.89 -1.06 0.71
C PRO A 51 -15.44 0.34 1.15
N PHE A 52 -14.58 1.00 0.37
CA PHE A 52 -14.11 2.36 0.63
C PHE A 52 -14.89 3.41 -0.18
N LEU A 53 -15.26 3.10 -1.43
CA LEU A 53 -15.97 4.01 -2.32
C LEU A 53 -17.32 4.48 -1.78
N GLN A 54 -18.01 3.64 -0.99
CA GLN A 54 -19.26 4.04 -0.33
C GLN A 54 -19.11 5.25 0.61
N TYR A 55 -17.88 5.58 1.03
CA TYR A 55 -17.57 6.71 1.89
C TYR A 55 -16.99 7.90 1.13
N ALA A 56 -16.79 7.80 -0.18
CA ALA A 56 -16.27 8.89 -1.00
C ALA A 56 -17.36 9.92 -1.29
N GLY A 57 -17.01 11.21 -1.27
CA GLY A 57 -17.92 12.29 -1.63
C GLY A 57 -17.69 13.58 -0.86
N GLU A 58 -18.52 14.57 -1.19
CA GLU A 58 -18.36 15.95 -0.73
C GLU A 58 -19.01 16.23 0.63
N ASN A 59 -19.93 15.41 1.12
CA ASN A 59 -20.71 15.71 2.33
C ASN A 59 -20.87 14.46 3.21
N ILE A 60 -19.75 13.92 3.65
CA ILE A 60 -19.72 12.70 4.46
C ILE A 60 -19.75 13.09 5.94
N THR A 61 -20.68 12.50 6.69
CA THR A 61 -20.80 12.77 8.13
C THR A 61 -19.57 12.28 8.88
N GLY A 62 -19.19 12.96 9.97
CA GLY A 62 -18.05 12.54 10.78
C GLY A 62 -18.17 11.10 11.28
N THR A 63 -19.37 10.62 11.60
CA THR A 63 -19.62 9.22 11.97
C THR A 63 -19.23 8.25 10.84
N ASN A 64 -19.62 8.55 9.59
CA ASN A 64 -19.26 7.73 8.43
C ASN A 64 -17.75 7.77 8.17
N VAL A 65 -17.10 8.91 8.38
CA VAL A 65 -15.64 9.02 8.26
C VAL A 65 -14.92 8.20 9.35
N MET A 66 -15.44 8.15 10.58
CA MET A 66 -14.89 7.28 11.62
C MET A 66 -15.04 5.80 11.26
N ALA A 67 -16.19 5.40 10.71
CA ALA A 67 -16.42 4.04 10.23
C ALA A 67 -15.47 3.67 9.06
N LEU A 68 -15.22 4.61 8.16
CA LEU A 68 -14.21 4.48 7.12
C LEU A 68 -12.81 4.24 7.71
N CYS A 69 -12.40 5.02 8.72
CA CYS A 69 -11.11 4.82 9.38
C CYS A 69 -10.98 3.42 10.00
N ASP A 70 -12.05 2.91 10.63
CA ASP A 70 -12.09 1.54 11.15
C ASP A 70 -12.00 0.50 10.03
N LYS A 71 -12.68 0.75 8.91
CA LYS A 71 -12.64 -0.13 7.74
C LYS A 71 -11.25 -0.21 7.13
N VAL A 72 -10.58 0.93 6.95
CA VAL A 72 -9.18 1.00 6.46
C VAL A 72 -8.24 0.27 7.42
N LYS A 73 -8.38 0.50 8.73
CA LYS A 73 -7.59 -0.20 9.73
C LYS A 73 -7.77 -1.73 9.65
N ALA A 74 -9.01 -2.20 9.60
CA ALA A 74 -9.32 -3.62 9.54
C ALA A 74 -8.79 -4.26 8.25
N HIS A 75 -8.92 -3.55 7.11
CA HIS A 75 -8.37 -3.97 5.83
C HIS A 75 -6.84 -4.08 5.88
N ASN A 76 -6.14 -3.05 6.36
CA ASN A 76 -4.68 -3.07 6.43
C ASN A 76 -4.17 -4.16 7.38
N LEU A 77 -4.88 -4.40 8.49
CA LEU A 77 -4.55 -5.50 9.41
C LEU A 77 -4.69 -6.88 8.76
N ALA A 78 -5.64 -7.04 7.84
CA ALA A 78 -5.82 -8.28 7.08
C ALA A 78 -4.81 -8.45 5.92
N ASN A 79 -4.07 -7.39 5.58
CA ASN A 79 -3.13 -7.37 4.44
C ASN A 79 -1.70 -6.97 4.86
N THR A 80 -1.29 -7.23 6.11
CA THR A 80 0.03 -6.79 6.62
C THR A 80 1.22 -7.36 5.87
N GLU A 81 1.06 -8.49 5.20
CA GLU A 81 2.10 -9.14 4.39
C GLU A 81 2.17 -8.61 2.95
N ASP A 82 1.11 -7.94 2.48
CA ASP A 82 1.02 -7.38 1.12
C ASP A 82 0.94 -5.86 1.15
N LYS A 83 2.10 -5.23 1.09
CA LYS A 83 2.23 -3.77 1.07
C LYS A 83 1.51 -3.12 -0.12
N THR A 84 1.32 -3.85 -1.22
CA THR A 84 0.67 -3.32 -2.42
C THR A 84 -0.85 -3.19 -2.27
N ARG A 85 -1.41 -3.78 -1.21
CA ARG A 85 -2.84 -3.74 -0.87
C ARG A 85 -3.16 -2.80 0.30
N MET A 86 -2.17 -2.07 0.81
CA MET A 86 -2.38 -1.13 1.90
C MET A 86 -3.10 0.13 1.42
N VAL A 87 -4.01 0.62 2.26
CA VAL A 87 -4.75 1.87 2.04
C VAL A 87 -4.32 2.89 3.09
N HIS A 88 -3.86 4.05 2.65
CA HIS A 88 -3.39 5.10 3.55
C HIS A 88 -4.43 6.21 3.73
N ILE A 89 -4.39 6.92 4.85
CA ILE A 89 -5.26 8.08 5.09
C ILE A 89 -4.43 9.36 5.11
N ARG A 90 -4.99 10.45 4.58
CA ARG A 90 -4.40 11.80 4.56
C ARG A 90 -5.36 12.82 5.17
N ALA A 91 -4.82 13.81 5.87
CA ALA A 91 -5.56 15.00 6.32
C ALA A 91 -5.65 16.11 5.22
N SER A 92 -5.49 15.71 3.96
CA SER A 92 -5.62 16.53 2.76
C SER A 92 -6.45 15.75 1.74
N GLU A 93 -6.74 16.33 0.57
CA GLU A 93 -7.28 15.54 -0.54
C GLU A 93 -6.31 14.42 -0.95
N ALA A 94 -6.87 13.35 -1.51
CA ALA A 94 -6.15 12.23 -2.07
C ALA A 94 -5.33 12.68 -3.28
N LYS A 95 -4.25 11.96 -3.57
CA LYS A 95 -3.39 12.22 -4.72
C LYS A 95 -3.34 11.01 -5.65
N ASP A 96 -3.47 11.27 -6.95
CA ASP A 96 -3.18 10.33 -8.04
C ASP A 96 -1.87 10.73 -8.73
N PRO A 97 -1.02 9.78 -9.18
CA PRO A 97 -0.94 8.36 -8.85
C PRO A 97 0.23 8.15 -7.87
N GLU A 98 0.15 8.70 -6.66
CA GLU A 98 1.20 8.49 -5.67
C GLU A 98 0.84 7.27 -4.82
N ALA A 99 1.44 6.13 -5.16
CA ALA A 99 1.54 5.00 -4.25
C ALA A 99 2.29 5.48 -3.02
N ALA A 100 1.58 5.61 -1.89
CA ALA A 100 2.06 5.44 -0.51
C ALA A 100 3.45 6.00 -0.09
N ASP A 101 4.07 6.91 -0.83
CA ASP A 101 5.34 7.49 -0.42
C ASP A 101 5.07 8.70 0.47
N ASP A 102 5.66 8.63 1.67
CA ASP A 102 5.63 9.60 2.76
C ASP A 102 6.36 10.92 2.42
N ASP A 103 6.46 11.29 1.15
CA ASP A 103 7.32 12.39 0.70
C ASP A 103 6.84 13.77 1.19
N ASP A 104 5.71 13.83 1.89
CA ASP A 104 5.11 15.07 2.40
C ASP A 104 4.58 14.97 3.85
N GLY A 105 4.90 13.90 4.61
CA GLY A 105 4.50 13.78 6.03
C GLY A 105 2.99 13.78 6.30
N LYS A 106 2.19 13.48 5.29
CA LYS A 106 0.71 13.57 5.31
C LYS A 106 0.01 12.22 5.41
N LEU A 107 0.75 11.11 5.34
CA LEU A 107 0.20 9.81 5.64
C LEU A 107 -0.03 9.70 7.15
N GLN A 108 -1.24 9.32 7.53
CA GLN A 108 -1.61 9.21 8.92
C GLN A 108 -2.19 7.83 9.20
N GLU A 109 -1.82 7.30 10.36
CA GLU A 109 -2.45 6.10 10.88
C GLU A 109 -3.96 6.32 11.02
N PRO A 110 -4.81 5.37 10.56
CA PRO A 110 -6.26 5.54 10.63
C PRO A 110 -6.78 5.80 12.05
N THR A 111 -6.06 5.29 13.07
CA THR A 111 -6.40 5.51 14.48
C THR A 111 -6.12 6.93 14.95
N THR A 112 -5.09 7.59 14.40
CA THR A 112 -4.77 8.99 14.68
C THR A 112 -5.82 9.89 14.05
N VAL A 113 -6.11 9.70 12.76
CA VAL A 113 -7.12 10.48 12.03
C VAL A 113 -8.47 10.37 12.72
N LYS A 114 -8.92 9.16 13.07
CA LYS A 114 -10.21 8.92 13.73
C LYS A 114 -10.40 9.75 15.00
N LYS A 115 -9.34 10.02 15.76
CA LYS A 115 -9.41 10.84 17.00
C LYS A 115 -9.66 12.32 16.72
N GLU A 116 -9.23 12.80 15.55
CA GLU A 116 -9.40 14.19 15.13
C GLU A 116 -10.75 14.44 14.45
N ILE A 117 -11.40 13.38 13.95
CA ILE A 117 -12.74 13.45 13.40
C ILE A 117 -13.75 13.76 14.50
N ARG A 118 -14.69 14.65 14.21
CA ARG A 118 -15.75 15.08 15.11
C ARG A 118 -17.09 14.81 14.43
N ALA A 119 -17.94 14.01 15.06
CA ALA A 119 -19.20 13.54 14.49
C ALA A 119 -20.17 14.65 14.04
N GLY A 120 -20.10 15.84 14.66
CA GLY A 120 -20.94 16.99 14.34
C GLY A 120 -20.50 17.81 13.11
N TYR A 121 -19.49 17.38 12.36
CA TYR A 121 -19.07 18.05 11.13
C TYR A 121 -19.18 17.12 9.92
N ASN A 122 -19.20 17.75 8.75
CA ASN A 122 -19.13 17.09 7.47
C ASN A 122 -17.71 17.21 6.90
N TYR A 123 -17.36 16.22 6.09
CA TYR A 123 -16.05 16.06 5.51
C TYR A 123 -16.17 15.79 4.02
N LYS A 124 -15.21 16.28 3.25
CA LYS A 124 -14.92 15.82 1.90
C LYS A 124 -13.99 14.61 2.01
N VAL A 125 -14.40 13.51 1.40
CA VAL A 125 -13.61 12.28 1.29
C VAL A 125 -13.29 12.05 -0.17
N THR A 126 -12.00 11.98 -0.46
CA THR A 126 -11.45 11.76 -1.81
C THR A 126 -10.67 10.46 -1.81
N VAL A 127 -10.64 9.78 -2.95
CA VAL A 127 -9.93 8.51 -3.13
C VAL A 127 -8.88 8.69 -4.22
N GLY A 128 -7.70 8.12 -3.99
CA GLY A 128 -6.61 8.09 -4.94
C GLY A 128 -6.26 6.65 -5.30
N TYR A 129 -5.90 6.44 -6.56
CA TYR A 129 -5.72 5.14 -7.18
C TYR A 129 -4.28 4.91 -7.60
N ASP A 130 -3.85 3.66 -7.51
CA ASP A 130 -2.68 3.18 -8.22
C ASP A 130 -2.98 3.12 -9.73
N LYS A 131 -2.07 3.69 -10.53
CA LYS A 131 -2.26 3.84 -11.97
C LYS A 131 -2.26 2.50 -12.71
N ASP A 132 -1.50 1.53 -12.21
CA ASP A 132 -1.26 0.26 -12.91
C ASP A 132 -2.31 -0.80 -12.54
N THR A 133 -2.82 -0.74 -11.31
CA THR A 133 -3.75 -1.74 -10.76
C THR A 133 -5.18 -1.24 -10.60
N GLY A 134 -5.38 0.07 -10.54
CA GLY A 134 -6.69 0.68 -10.28
C GLY A 134 -7.19 0.50 -8.84
N LEU A 135 -6.35 -0.03 -7.94
CA LEU A 135 -6.68 -0.15 -6.53
C LEU A 135 -6.57 1.19 -5.81
N ILE A 136 -7.46 1.44 -4.85
CA ILE A 136 -7.34 2.60 -3.96
C ILE A 136 -6.08 2.44 -3.10
N THR A 137 -5.20 3.43 -3.13
CA THR A 137 -3.96 3.46 -2.32
C THR A 137 -4.02 4.48 -1.20
N ASN A 138 -4.74 5.58 -1.41
CA ASN A 138 -4.84 6.64 -0.42
C ASN A 138 -6.22 7.28 -0.40
N ILE A 139 -6.64 7.70 0.79
CA ILE A 139 -7.92 8.34 1.03
C ILE A 139 -7.68 9.66 1.74
N GLY A 140 -8.14 10.74 1.12
CA GLY A 140 -8.02 12.08 1.63
C GLY A 140 -9.27 12.53 2.37
N ILE A 141 -9.10 13.03 3.59
CA ILE A 141 -10.19 13.51 4.45
C ILE A 141 -9.96 14.97 4.78
N VAL A 142 -10.86 15.84 4.35
CA VAL A 142 -10.80 17.29 4.59
C VAL A 142 -12.09 17.73 5.26
N ARG A 143 -11.99 18.38 6.43
CA ARG A 143 -13.16 18.93 7.12
C ARG A 143 -13.75 20.07 6.30
N ARG A 144 -15.07 20.06 6.11
CA ARG A 144 -15.77 21.19 5.50
C ARG A 144 -15.98 22.28 6.52
N GLN A 145 -15.57 23.48 6.14
CA GLN A 145 -15.99 24.68 6.85
C GLN A 145 -17.40 25.02 6.38
N SER A 146 -18.25 25.29 7.37
CA SER A 146 -19.65 25.71 7.21
C SER A 146 -19.72 27.11 6.63
#